data_AF-A0A9E5CZ53-F1
#
_entry.id   AF-A0A9E5CZ53-F1
#
_cell.length_a   1.000
_cell.length_b   1.000
_cell.length_c   1.000
_cell.angle_alpha   90.00
_cell.angle_beta   90.00
_cell.angle_gamma   90.00
#
_symmetry.space_group_name_H-M   'P 1'
#
loop_
_entity.id
_entity.type
_entity.pdbx_description
1 polymer ?
#
loop_
_entity_poly.entity_id
_entity_poly.type
_entity_poly.pdbx_seq_one_letter_code
_entity_poly.pdbx_strand_id
1 'polypeptide(L)'
;MSTHNRNLWRVLARSPDGQAEPETNSVGIAPNDPLVAYLQSARGVVELDRLELESPALDALNEAGVKLTVPLVAQGELIGMLNLGPRLSEQEYSVDDRTLLGSLAIQAAPALRVAQLVRQQKEEARRRERLDQELRIARLIQQTLLPRELPQLPGWELAAYYRPAREVGGDFYDFIDLPEGKLGLIMADVTDKGIPAALVMASTRSVLRAAAERIVSPGEVLQRVNDQLVPDIPDNMF
;
A
#
# COMPACT_ATOMS: atom_id res chain seq x y z
N MET A 1 -1.35 13.84 -0.99
CA MET A 1 -1.06 13.43 0.40
C MET A 1 -2.29 12.72 0.96
N SER A 2 -2.35 11.39 0.85
CA SER A 2 -3.43 10.58 1.41
C SER A 2 -2.92 9.94 2.70
N THR A 3 -3.29 10.52 3.83
CA THR A 3 -3.15 9.90 5.14
C THR A 3 -4.14 8.75 5.23
N HIS A 4 -3.70 7.55 4.85
CA HIS A 4 -4.36 6.31 5.25
C HIS A 4 -4.30 6.23 6.78
N ASN A 5 -5.36 6.69 7.44
CA ASN A 5 -5.51 6.63 8.89
C ASN A 5 -5.64 5.16 9.32
N ARG A 6 -4.51 4.56 9.70
CA ARG A 6 -4.35 3.11 9.97
C ARG A 6 -4.90 2.65 11.33
N ASN A 7 -5.46 3.54 12.15
CA ASN A 7 -5.87 3.27 13.53
C ASN A 7 -7.33 3.64 13.81
N LEU A 8 -8.25 3.36 12.88
CA LEU A 8 -9.68 3.50 13.15
C LEU A 8 -10.21 2.22 13.81
N TRP A 9 -10.57 2.31 15.09
CA TRP A 9 -11.33 1.26 15.75
C TRP A 9 -12.74 1.20 15.16
N ARG A 10 -13.26 0.00 14.91
CA ARG A 10 -14.64 -0.22 14.45
C ARG A 10 -15.43 -0.96 15.52
N VAL A 11 -16.49 -0.34 15.99
CA VAL A 11 -17.47 -0.94 16.91
C VAL A 11 -18.51 -1.71 16.11
N LEU A 12 -18.90 -2.90 16.56
CA LEU A 12 -20.00 -3.69 16.00
C LEU A 12 -21.12 -3.74 17.04
N ALA A 13 -22.23 -3.04 16.80
CA ALA A 13 -23.43 -3.09 17.63
C ALA A 13 -24.52 -3.93 16.97
N ARG A 14 -25.33 -4.64 17.76
CA ARG A 14 -26.48 -5.43 17.28
C ARG A 14 -27.78 -4.80 17.77
N SER A 15 -28.76 -4.64 16.88
CA SER A 15 -30.10 -4.15 17.21
C SER A 15 -30.84 -5.13 18.15
N PRO A 16 -31.67 -4.66 19.11
CA PRO A 16 -32.39 -5.49 20.07
C PRO A 16 -33.36 -6.52 19.47
N ASP A 17 -33.90 -6.28 18.28
CA ASP A 17 -35.08 -7.00 17.78
C ASP A 17 -34.79 -8.32 17.03
N GLY A 18 -33.54 -8.77 16.96
CA GLY A 18 -33.18 -10.11 16.48
C GLY A 18 -33.55 -10.46 15.03
N GLN A 19 -34.23 -9.58 14.28
CA GLN A 19 -34.80 -9.86 12.95
C GLN A 19 -34.24 -9.02 11.79
N ALA A 20 -33.22 -8.18 12.00
CA ALA A 20 -32.56 -7.46 10.93
C ALA A 20 -31.13 -7.98 10.68
N GLU A 21 -30.73 -8.06 9.40
CA GLU A 21 -29.33 -8.16 9.02
C GLU A 21 -28.52 -7.07 9.74
N PRO A 22 -27.29 -7.35 10.20
CA PRO A 22 -26.54 -6.43 11.04
C PRO A 22 -26.16 -5.18 10.23
N GLU A 23 -26.95 -4.11 10.34
CA GLU A 23 -26.49 -2.77 9.99
C GLU A 23 -25.39 -2.40 10.99
N THR A 24 -24.15 -2.70 10.61
CA THR A 24 -22.96 -2.41 11.42
C THR A 24 -22.70 -0.91 11.42
N ASN A 25 -23.29 -0.18 12.36
CA ASN A 25 -22.91 1.19 12.67
C ASN A 25 -21.49 1.18 13.25
N SER A 26 -20.50 1.44 12.41
CA SER A 26 -19.11 1.53 12.83
C SER A 26 -18.83 2.90 13.44
N VAL A 27 -18.74 2.97 14.77
CA VAL A 27 -18.20 4.16 15.45
C VAL A 27 -16.68 4.17 15.25
N GLY A 28 -16.17 5.23 14.63
CA GLY A 28 -14.74 5.44 14.40
C GLY A 28 -14.12 6.20 15.58
N ILE A 29 -13.20 5.57 16.31
CA ILE A 29 -12.53 6.17 17.47
C ILE A 29 -11.15 6.65 17.05
N ALA A 30 -10.83 7.92 17.33
CA ALA A 30 -9.52 8.48 17.03
C ALA A 30 -8.44 7.90 17.97
N PRO A 31 -7.19 7.70 17.51
CA PRO A 31 -6.13 7.09 18.34
C PRO A 31 -5.74 7.93 19.56
N ASN A 32 -5.92 9.24 19.46
CA ASN A 32 -5.64 10.23 20.50
C ASN A 32 -6.87 10.57 21.34
N ASP A 33 -7.98 9.84 21.16
CA ASP A 33 -9.18 10.04 21.96
C ASP A 33 -8.92 9.64 23.43
N PRO A 34 -9.31 10.47 24.41
CA PRO A 34 -9.11 10.18 25.84
C PRO A 34 -9.65 8.82 26.30
N LEU A 35 -10.72 8.33 25.67
CA LEU A 35 -11.32 7.03 26.00
C LEU A 35 -10.35 5.87 25.74
N VAL A 36 -9.50 5.97 24.71
CA VAL A 36 -8.51 4.93 24.38
C VAL A 36 -7.52 4.77 25.54
N ALA A 37 -6.97 5.89 26.03
CA ALA A 37 -6.02 5.88 27.14
C ALA A 37 -6.67 5.36 28.43
N TYR A 38 -7.93 5.75 28.69
CA TYR A 38 -8.69 5.24 29.83
C TYR A 38 -8.84 3.72 29.74
N LEU A 39 -9.38 3.20 28.64
CA LEU A 39 -9.66 1.77 28.44
C LEU A 39 -8.40 0.91 28.48
N GLN A 40 -7.26 1.43 28.02
CA GLN A 40 -5.97 0.75 28.10
C GLN A 40 -5.52 0.54 29.56
N SER A 41 -5.84 1.48 30.45
CA SER A 41 -5.51 1.41 31.87
C SER A 41 -6.59 0.75 32.74
N ALA A 42 -7.79 0.59 32.20
CA ALA A 42 -8.95 0.09 32.93
C ALA A 42 -8.75 -1.37 33.37
N ARG A 43 -9.09 -1.66 34.62
CA ARG A 43 -9.02 -3.01 35.21
C ARG A 43 -10.38 -3.68 35.12
N GLY A 44 -10.72 -4.18 33.93
CA GLY A 44 -11.95 -4.95 33.70
C GLY A 44 -13.05 -4.18 32.97
N VAL A 45 -14.29 -4.60 33.19
CA VAL A 45 -15.47 -4.05 32.51
C VAL A 45 -15.72 -2.62 32.94
N VAL A 46 -16.02 -1.75 31.97
CA VAL A 46 -16.28 -0.32 32.14
C VAL A 46 -17.75 -0.03 31.85
N GLU A 47 -18.41 0.62 32.79
CA GLU A 47 -19.77 1.16 32.63
C GLU A 47 -19.67 2.55 32.00
N LEU A 48 -20.17 2.70 30.77
CA LEU A 48 -20.00 3.94 30.01
C LEU A 48 -20.86 5.09 30.54
N ASP A 49 -22.01 4.77 31.13
CA ASP A 49 -22.94 5.73 31.71
C ASP A 49 -22.45 6.33 33.04
N ARG A 50 -21.47 5.68 33.69
CA ARG A 50 -20.82 6.15 34.92
C ARG A 50 -19.51 6.88 34.66
N LEU A 51 -19.14 7.04 33.39
CA LEU A 51 -17.84 7.54 33.01
C LEU A 51 -17.90 9.04 32.71
N GLU A 52 -17.32 9.85 33.60
CA GLU A 52 -17.21 11.30 33.42
C GLU A 52 -15.91 11.61 32.65
N LEU A 53 -15.97 11.57 31.32
CA LEU A 53 -14.83 11.86 30.44
C LEU A 53 -15.29 12.63 29.20
N GLU A 54 -14.65 13.75 28.90
CA GLU A 54 -14.86 14.46 27.64
C GLU A 54 -14.20 13.67 26.50
N SER A 55 -15.01 12.99 25.69
CA SER A 55 -14.53 12.09 24.66
C SER A 55 -15.58 11.93 23.55
N PRO A 56 -15.30 12.38 22.30
CA PRO A 56 -16.20 12.17 21.17
C PRO A 56 -16.55 10.70 20.94
N ALA A 57 -15.60 9.79 21.20
CA ALA A 57 -15.85 8.36 21.12
C ALA A 57 -16.82 7.86 22.19
N LEU A 58 -16.81 8.45 23.38
CA LEU A 58 -17.70 8.07 24.47
C LEU A 58 -19.13 8.51 24.15
N ASP A 59 -19.30 9.74 23.66
CA ASP A 59 -20.59 10.26 23.21
C ASP A 59 -21.19 9.37 22.12
N ALA A 60 -20.40 9.02 21.11
CA ALA A 60 -20.85 8.15 20.03
C ALA A 60 -21.20 6.72 20.50
N LEU A 61 -20.51 6.19 21.50
CA LEU A 61 -20.86 4.88 22.09
C LEU A 61 -22.16 4.96 22.90
N ASN A 62 -22.37 6.04 23.64
CA ASN A 62 -23.59 6.29 24.39
C ASN A 62 -24.79 6.47 23.45
N GLU A 63 -24.63 7.22 22.36
CA GLU A 63 -25.64 7.38 21.30
C GLU A 63 -25.97 6.05 20.61
N ALA A 64 -24.97 5.18 20.43
CA ALA A 64 -25.15 3.83 19.90
C ALA A 64 -25.80 2.85 20.92
N GLY A 65 -26.18 3.33 22.11
CA GLY A 65 -26.85 2.54 23.14
C GLY A 65 -25.93 1.54 23.86
N VAL A 66 -24.60 1.74 23.80
CA VAL A 66 -23.64 0.90 24.52
C VAL A 66 -23.71 1.24 26.01
N LYS A 67 -23.84 0.21 26.86
CA LYS A 67 -23.89 0.33 28.32
C LYS A 67 -22.61 -0.13 28.98
N LEU A 68 -22.07 -1.26 28.51
CA LEU A 68 -20.81 -1.80 29.01
C LEU A 68 -19.80 -1.91 27.89
N THR A 69 -18.56 -1.61 28.23
CA THR A 69 -17.41 -1.84 27.37
C THR A 69 -16.39 -2.70 28.11
N VAL A 70 -15.96 -3.78 27.48
CA VAL A 70 -14.90 -4.65 27.99
C VAL A 70 -13.64 -4.38 27.17
N PRO A 71 -12.60 -3.76 27.74
CA PRO A 71 -11.36 -3.50 27.01
C PRO A 71 -10.63 -4.81 26.75
N LEU A 72 -10.21 -5.03 25.50
CA LEU A 72 -9.32 -6.12 25.12
C LEU A 72 -7.90 -5.56 25.12
N VAL A 73 -7.15 -5.81 26.19
CA VAL A 73 -5.78 -5.31 26.34
C VAL A 73 -4.80 -6.48 26.24
N ALA A 74 -3.83 -6.38 25.34
CA ALA A 74 -2.76 -7.35 25.19
C ALA A 74 -1.41 -6.63 25.23
N GLN A 75 -0.50 -7.10 26.08
CA GLN A 75 0.84 -6.50 26.27
C GLN A 75 0.81 -4.99 26.60
N GLY A 76 -0.20 -4.55 27.35
CA GLY A 76 -0.36 -3.16 27.76
C GLY A 76 -0.92 -2.24 26.68
N GLU A 77 -1.30 -2.76 25.51
CA GLU A 77 -1.96 -2.01 24.44
C GLU A 77 -3.42 -2.44 24.29
N LEU A 78 -4.32 -1.48 24.13
CA LEU A 78 -5.71 -1.74 23.77
C LEU A 78 -5.76 -2.24 22.32
N ILE A 79 -6.28 -3.46 22.10
CA ILE A 79 -6.38 -4.10 20.77
C ILE A 79 -7.81 -4.14 20.22
N GLY A 80 -8.75 -3.69 21.04
CA GLY A 80 -10.16 -3.68 20.73
C GLY A 80 -10.98 -3.56 22.00
N MET A 81 -12.29 -3.56 21.82
CA MET A 81 -13.26 -3.49 22.90
C MET A 81 -14.48 -4.34 22.55
N LEU A 82 -15.08 -4.97 23.54
CA LEU A 82 -16.35 -5.65 23.42
C LEU A 82 -17.44 -4.77 24.03
N ASN A 83 -18.37 -4.33 23.20
CA ASN A 83 -19.42 -3.40 23.59
C ASN A 83 -20.73 -4.16 23.76
N LEU A 84 -21.41 -3.92 24.87
CA LEU A 84 -22.70 -4.52 25.18
C LEU A 84 -23.73 -3.41 25.40
N GLY A 85 -24.86 -3.54 24.72
CA GLY A 85 -26.04 -2.71 24.95
C GLY A 85 -26.84 -3.13 26.20
N PRO A 86 -28.05 -2.60 26.38
CA PRO A 86 -28.93 -3.04 27.47
C PRO A 86 -29.26 -4.53 27.37
N ARG A 87 -29.47 -5.18 28.51
CA ARG A 87 -29.86 -6.59 28.56
C ARG A 87 -31.30 -6.75 28.08
N LEU A 88 -31.56 -7.79 27.28
CA LEU A 88 -32.92 -8.08 26.76
C LEU A 88 -33.94 -8.39 27.87
N SER A 89 -33.47 -8.84 29.03
CA SER A 89 -34.33 -9.12 30.19
C SER A 89 -34.67 -7.88 31.02
N GLU A 90 -34.31 -6.67 30.54
CA GLU A 90 -34.46 -5.37 31.22
C GLU A 90 -33.75 -5.24 32.59
N GLN A 91 -32.96 -6.25 32.97
CA GLN A 91 -32.15 -6.24 34.20
C GLN A 91 -30.77 -5.66 33.95
N GLU A 92 -30.16 -5.08 34.98
CA GLU A 92 -28.74 -4.72 34.94
C GLU A 92 -27.84 -5.95 34.82
N TYR A 93 -26.62 -5.75 34.30
CA TYR A 93 -25.58 -6.78 34.27
C TYR A 93 -25.06 -7.05 35.68
N SER A 94 -25.10 -8.31 36.07
CA SER A 94 -24.66 -8.75 37.40
C SER A 94 -23.14 -8.66 37.56
N VAL A 95 -22.68 -8.76 38.80
CA VAL A 95 -21.24 -8.86 39.11
C VAL A 95 -20.62 -10.09 38.46
N ASP A 96 -21.35 -11.20 38.42
CA ASP A 96 -20.88 -12.46 37.81
C ASP A 96 -20.74 -12.32 36.29
N ASP A 97 -21.69 -11.65 35.62
CA ASP A 97 -21.62 -11.36 34.19
C ASP A 97 -20.36 -10.55 33.86
N ARG A 98 -20.10 -9.48 34.63
CA ARG A 98 -18.93 -8.62 34.46
C ARG A 98 -17.63 -9.38 34.71
N THR A 99 -17.61 -10.24 35.72
CA THR A 99 -16.45 -11.09 36.05
C THR A 99 -16.14 -12.07 34.92
N LEU A 100 -17.17 -12.71 34.35
CA LEU A 100 -17.04 -13.61 33.21
C LEU A 100 -16.54 -12.86 31.97
N LEU A 101 -17.15 -11.72 31.65
CA LEU A 101 -16.76 -10.88 30.51
C LEU A 101 -15.31 -10.42 30.61
N GLY A 102 -14.87 -9.95 31.79
CA GLY A 102 -13.48 -9.58 32.03
C GLY A 102 -12.51 -10.74 31.87
N SER A 103 -12.87 -11.93 32.39
CA SER A 103 -12.05 -13.13 32.26
C SER A 103 -11.92 -13.60 30.80
N LEU A 104 -13.01 -13.55 30.05
CA LEU A 104 -13.02 -13.84 28.61
C LEU A 104 -12.17 -12.84 27.85
N ALA A 105 -12.24 -11.55 28.18
CA ALA A 105 -11.43 -10.51 27.54
C ALA A 105 -9.92 -10.75 27.74
N ILE A 106 -9.50 -11.13 28.95
CA ILE A 106 -8.10 -11.43 29.27
C ILE A 106 -7.59 -12.62 28.44
N GLN A 107 -8.41 -13.66 28.24
CA GLN A 107 -8.03 -14.83 27.45
C GLN A 107 -8.11 -14.57 25.94
N ALA A 108 -9.13 -13.84 25.49
CA ALA A 108 -9.37 -13.56 24.08
C ALA A 108 -8.39 -12.53 23.53
N ALA A 109 -7.96 -11.54 24.32
CA ALA A 109 -7.15 -10.45 23.82
C ALA A 109 -5.82 -10.92 23.19
N PRO A 110 -4.99 -11.77 23.83
CA PRO A 110 -3.78 -12.29 23.20
C PRO A 110 -4.05 -13.05 21.89
N ALA A 111 -5.10 -13.87 21.86
CA ALA A 111 -5.48 -14.64 20.66
C ALA A 111 -5.91 -13.72 19.51
N LEU A 112 -6.70 -12.69 19.80
CA LEU A 112 -7.12 -11.68 18.82
C LEU A 112 -5.93 -10.87 18.31
N ARG A 113 -4.97 -10.50 19.16
CA ARG A 113 -3.74 -9.83 18.73
C ARG A 113 -2.97 -10.70 17.74
N VAL A 114 -2.77 -11.98 18.05
CA VAL A 114 -2.09 -12.92 17.15
C VAL A 114 -2.83 -13.03 15.82
N ALA A 115 -4.15 -13.19 15.85
CA ALA A 115 -4.96 -13.28 14.63
C ALA A 115 -4.88 -12.02 13.77
N GLN A 116 -4.92 -10.83 14.39
CA GLN A 116 -4.75 -9.54 13.70
C GLN A 116 -3.37 -9.44 13.04
N LEU A 117 -2.30 -9.76 13.77
CA LEU A 117 -0.93 -9.73 13.24
C LEU A 117 -0.76 -10.69 12.06
N VAL A 118 -1.27 -11.92 12.17
CA VAL A 118 -1.22 -12.90 11.06
C VAL A 118 -1.99 -12.39 9.84
N ARG A 119 -3.18 -11.78 10.03
CA ARG A 119 -3.94 -11.19 8.92
C ARG A 119 -3.15 -10.06 8.26
N GLN A 120 -2.59 -9.14 9.03
CA GLN A 120 -1.79 -8.02 8.52
C GLN A 120 -0.56 -8.51 7.73
N GLN A 121 0.18 -9.47 8.28
CA GLN A 121 1.33 -10.08 7.59
C GLN A 121 0.93 -10.75 6.28
N LYS A 122 -0.21 -11.47 6.26
CA LYS A 122 -0.72 -12.11 5.06
C LYS A 122 -1.13 -11.10 3.98
N GLU A 123 -1.77 -10.01 4.37
CA GLU A 123 -2.14 -8.92 3.47
C GLU A 123 -0.91 -8.23 2.89
N GLU A 124 0.10 -7.95 3.72
CA GLU A 124 1.37 -7.37 3.29
C GLU A 124 2.13 -8.31 2.34
N ALA A 125 2.23 -9.60 2.68
CA ALA A 125 2.87 -10.61 1.84
C ALA A 125 2.20 -10.70 0.46
N ARG A 126 0.87 -10.73 0.41
CA ARG A 126 0.10 -10.72 -0.85
C ARG A 126 0.34 -9.46 -1.66
N ARG A 127 0.46 -8.30 -1.00
CA ARG A 127 0.76 -7.03 -1.67
C ARG A 127 2.17 -7.06 -2.28
N ARG A 128 3.16 -7.54 -1.54
CA ARG A 128 4.54 -7.69 -2.03
C ARG A 128 4.60 -8.65 -3.22
N GLU A 129 3.96 -9.81 -3.12
CA GLU A 129 3.92 -10.81 -4.20
C GLU A 129 3.34 -10.23 -5.51
N ARG A 130 2.28 -9.42 -5.41
CA ARG A 130 1.70 -8.72 -6.58
C ARG A 130 2.68 -7.72 -7.19
N LEU A 131 3.32 -6.89 -6.36
CA LEU A 131 4.33 -5.93 -6.84
C LEU A 131 5.51 -6.63 -7.50
N ASP A 132 5.99 -7.73 -6.91
CA ASP A 132 7.08 -8.53 -7.48
C ASP A 132 6.67 -9.13 -8.83
N GLN A 133 5.41 -9.57 -8.97
CA GLN A 133 4.88 -10.07 -10.24
C GLN A 133 4.81 -8.96 -11.31
N GLU A 134 4.33 -7.78 -10.95
CA GLU A 134 4.28 -6.61 -11.85
C GLU A 134 5.69 -6.21 -12.31
N LEU A 135 6.66 -6.18 -11.40
CA LEU A 135 8.06 -5.90 -11.72
C LEU A 135 8.69 -6.97 -12.63
N ARG A 136 8.38 -8.25 -12.41
CA ARG A 136 8.82 -9.35 -13.30
C ARG A 136 8.29 -9.17 -14.71
N ILE A 137 7.01 -8.82 -14.86
CA ILE A 137 6.40 -8.57 -16.16
C ILE A 137 7.05 -7.36 -16.83
N ALA A 138 7.24 -6.25 -16.11
CA ALA A 138 7.90 -5.06 -16.62
C ALA A 138 9.33 -5.38 -17.11
N ARG A 139 10.08 -6.20 -16.37
CA ARG A 139 11.40 -6.67 -16.77
C ARG A 139 11.37 -7.47 -18.07
N LEU A 140 10.42 -8.38 -18.20
CA LEU A 140 10.27 -9.17 -19.42
C LEU A 140 10.02 -8.26 -20.62
N ILE A 141 9.08 -7.31 -20.50
CA ILE A 141 8.78 -6.34 -21.55
C ILE A 141 10.03 -5.52 -21.88
N GLN A 142 10.72 -4.96 -20.88
CA GLN A 142 11.96 -4.21 -21.08
C GLN A 142 13.02 -5.02 -21.83
N GLN A 143 13.22 -6.29 -21.49
CA GLN A 143 14.16 -7.16 -22.18
C GLN A 143 13.78 -7.40 -23.64
N THR A 144 12.48 -7.40 -23.99
CA THR A 144 12.06 -7.46 -25.39
C THR A 144 12.35 -6.20 -26.18
N LEU A 145 12.53 -5.06 -25.50
CA LEU A 145 12.90 -3.80 -26.14
C LEU A 145 14.40 -3.69 -26.41
N LEU A 146 15.24 -4.43 -25.70
CA LEU A 146 16.68 -4.45 -25.98
C LEU A 146 17.00 -5.30 -27.23
N PRO A 147 18.05 -4.95 -27.99
CA PRO A 147 18.51 -5.78 -29.11
C PRO A 147 18.79 -7.22 -28.67
N ARG A 148 18.12 -8.18 -29.32
CA ARG A 148 18.32 -9.63 -29.08
C ARG A 148 19.56 -10.16 -29.77
N GLU A 149 19.89 -9.60 -30.92
CA GLU A 149 21.03 -9.95 -31.74
C GLU A 149 21.87 -8.70 -31.99
N LEU A 150 23.18 -8.89 -32.06
CA LEU A 150 24.11 -7.82 -32.39
C LEU A 150 24.29 -7.79 -33.91
N PRO A 151 24.32 -6.60 -34.54
CA PRO A 151 24.55 -6.51 -35.96
C PRO A 151 25.95 -7.03 -36.33
N GLN A 152 26.06 -7.68 -37.50
CA GLN A 152 27.35 -8.10 -38.02
C GLN A 152 27.95 -6.99 -38.88
N LEU A 153 29.07 -6.43 -38.42
CA LEU A 153 29.81 -5.41 -39.13
C LEU A 153 31.16 -5.95 -39.60
N PRO A 154 31.48 -5.92 -40.91
CA PRO A 154 32.77 -6.40 -41.41
C PRO A 154 33.95 -5.71 -40.72
N GLY A 155 34.86 -6.50 -40.13
CA GLY A 155 36.04 -6.00 -39.44
C GLY A 155 35.81 -5.55 -37.99
N TRP A 156 34.60 -5.73 -37.45
CA TRP A 156 34.26 -5.38 -36.06
C TRP A 156 33.75 -6.61 -35.30
N GLU A 157 34.10 -6.67 -34.01
CA GLU A 157 33.53 -7.62 -33.06
C GLU A 157 32.70 -6.83 -32.05
N LEU A 158 31.40 -7.12 -31.97
CA LEU A 158 30.48 -6.47 -31.03
C LEU A 158 30.09 -7.45 -29.93
N ALA A 159 30.09 -6.96 -28.68
CA ALA A 159 29.57 -7.66 -27.53
C ALA A 159 28.76 -6.69 -26.67
N ALA A 160 27.66 -7.18 -26.08
CA ALA A 160 26.83 -6.39 -25.18
C ALA A 160 26.50 -7.20 -23.92
N TYR A 161 26.48 -6.53 -22.78
CA TYR A 161 26.05 -7.09 -21.50
C TYR A 161 25.15 -6.08 -20.79
N TYR A 162 23.95 -6.53 -20.43
CA TYR A 162 22.98 -5.70 -19.72
C TYR A 162 22.60 -6.32 -18.39
N ARG A 163 22.86 -5.60 -17.30
CA ARG A 163 22.48 -5.98 -15.94
C ARG A 163 21.89 -4.77 -15.23
N PRO A 164 20.57 -4.70 -15.04
CA PRO A 164 19.96 -3.59 -14.32
C PRO A 164 20.29 -3.67 -12.82
N ALA A 165 20.39 -2.51 -12.17
CA ALA A 165 20.66 -2.40 -10.73
C ALA A 165 19.47 -2.86 -9.85
N ARG A 166 18.25 -2.79 -10.41
CA ARG A 166 17.00 -3.33 -9.87
C ARG A 166 16.35 -4.25 -10.91
N GLU A 167 15.10 -4.61 -10.68
CA GLU A 167 14.29 -5.47 -11.55
C GLU A 167 14.14 -4.87 -12.95
N VAL A 168 14.04 -3.54 -13.02
CA VAL A 168 14.03 -2.74 -14.26
C VAL A 168 14.84 -1.45 -14.09
N GLY A 169 15.50 -1.01 -15.16
CA GLY A 169 16.34 0.19 -15.18
C GLY A 169 15.89 1.25 -16.18
N GLY A 170 16.48 2.44 -16.14
CA GLY A 170 16.35 3.43 -17.21
C GLY A 170 17.34 3.20 -18.37
N ASP A 171 18.45 2.54 -18.07
CA ASP A 171 19.59 2.42 -18.96
C ASP A 171 19.25 1.46 -20.11
N PHE A 172 19.73 1.76 -21.31
CA PHE A 172 19.55 0.90 -22.47
C PHE A 172 20.65 1.13 -23.52
N TYR A 173 20.75 0.17 -24.44
CA TYR A 173 21.51 0.31 -25.67
C TYR A 173 20.63 -0.09 -26.86
N ASP A 174 20.95 0.45 -28.03
CA ASP A 174 20.26 0.08 -29.26
C ASP A 174 21.17 0.21 -30.49
N PHE A 175 20.80 -0.50 -31.55
CA PHE A 175 21.46 -0.44 -32.86
C PHE A 175 20.44 -0.08 -33.92
N ILE A 176 20.73 0.95 -34.72
CA ILE A 176 19.85 1.46 -35.76
C ILE A 176 20.59 1.41 -37.09
N ASP A 177 20.06 0.68 -38.05
CA ASP A 177 20.54 0.71 -39.42
C ASP A 177 20.22 2.08 -40.04
N LEU A 178 21.24 2.77 -40.52
CA LEU A 178 21.15 4.08 -41.14
C LEU A 178 21.38 3.95 -42.66
N PRO A 179 20.96 4.96 -43.45
CA PRO A 179 21.25 5.00 -44.88
C PRO A 179 22.75 4.85 -45.18
N GLU A 180 23.07 4.37 -46.40
CA GLU A 180 24.45 4.19 -46.88
C GLU A 180 25.27 3.14 -46.11
N GLY A 181 24.60 2.19 -45.45
CA GLY A 181 25.27 1.11 -44.71
C GLY A 181 25.95 1.57 -43.42
N LYS A 182 25.55 2.72 -42.88
CA LYS A 182 26.02 3.22 -41.58
C LYS A 182 25.22 2.56 -40.46
N LEU A 183 25.86 2.42 -39.29
CA LEU A 183 25.21 1.92 -38.08
C LEU A 183 25.20 3.01 -37.01
N GLY A 184 24.03 3.33 -36.49
CA GLY A 184 23.87 4.13 -35.28
C GLY A 184 23.95 3.24 -34.04
N LEU A 185 24.85 3.58 -33.12
CA LEU A 185 24.92 2.97 -31.79
C LEU A 185 24.35 3.95 -30.76
N ILE A 186 23.42 3.49 -29.95
CA ILE A 186 22.85 4.23 -28.83
C ILE A 186 23.31 3.56 -27.54
N MET A 187 23.82 4.36 -26.61
CA MET A 187 23.96 4.01 -25.21
C MET A 187 23.37 5.15 -24.40
N ALA A 188 22.40 4.85 -23.55
CA ALA A 188 21.71 5.86 -22.77
C ALA A 188 21.62 5.38 -21.32
N ASP A 189 21.92 6.31 -20.41
CA ASP A 189 21.65 6.21 -18.98
C ASP A 189 20.49 7.16 -18.71
N VAL A 190 19.38 6.61 -18.21
CA VAL A 190 18.19 7.41 -17.88
C VAL A 190 18.09 7.42 -16.36
N THR A 191 17.83 8.59 -15.80
CA THR A 191 17.74 8.79 -14.35
C THR A 191 16.65 7.91 -13.75
N ASP A 192 16.88 7.48 -12.51
CA ASP A 192 16.04 6.55 -11.74
C ASP A 192 16.05 5.06 -12.16
N LYS A 193 15.38 4.24 -11.34
CA LYS A 193 15.24 2.79 -11.50
C LYS A 193 13.82 2.40 -11.09
N GLY A 194 13.25 1.36 -11.70
CA GLY A 194 11.86 0.98 -11.49
C GLY A 194 10.98 1.18 -12.72
N ILE A 195 9.67 0.96 -12.57
CA ILE A 195 8.72 0.98 -13.69
C ILE A 195 8.67 2.34 -14.41
N PRO A 196 8.63 3.50 -13.72
CA PRO A 196 8.63 4.81 -14.40
C PRO A 196 9.85 5.01 -15.31
N ALA A 197 11.05 4.70 -14.83
CA ALA A 197 12.28 4.80 -15.61
C ALA A 197 12.26 3.88 -16.85
N ALA A 198 11.71 2.67 -16.72
CA ALA A 198 11.58 1.75 -17.86
C ALA A 198 10.59 2.25 -18.93
N LEU A 199 9.53 2.97 -18.53
CA LEU A 199 8.58 3.59 -19.46
C LEU A 199 9.21 4.78 -20.20
N VAL A 200 9.95 5.63 -19.47
CA VAL A 200 10.71 6.74 -20.06
C VAL A 200 11.75 6.20 -21.05
N MET A 201 12.48 5.16 -20.67
CA MET A 201 13.40 4.45 -21.55
C MET A 201 12.70 3.98 -22.85
N ALA A 202 11.58 3.28 -22.72
CA ALA A 202 10.84 2.74 -23.86
C ALA A 202 10.35 3.84 -24.82
N SER A 203 9.86 4.96 -24.28
CA SER A 203 9.46 6.14 -25.05
C SER A 203 10.65 6.75 -25.77
N THR A 204 11.74 6.99 -25.03
CA THR A 204 12.98 7.59 -25.54
C THR A 204 13.57 6.79 -26.68
N ARG A 205 13.66 5.47 -26.52
CA ARG A 205 14.11 4.55 -27.57
C ARG A 205 13.23 4.64 -28.81
N SER A 206 11.91 4.67 -28.64
CA SER A 206 10.96 4.74 -29.76
C SER A 206 11.09 6.04 -30.54
N VAL A 207 11.21 7.17 -29.83
CA VAL A 207 11.42 8.49 -30.42
C VAL A 207 12.79 8.58 -31.12
N LEU A 208 13.85 8.03 -30.50
CA LEU A 208 15.19 7.96 -31.10
C LEU A 208 15.18 7.20 -32.42
N ARG A 209 14.56 6.01 -32.48
CA ARG A 209 14.43 5.24 -33.72
C ARG A 209 13.71 6.03 -34.81
N ALA A 210 12.58 6.64 -34.47
CA ALA A 210 11.80 7.42 -35.43
C ALA A 210 12.57 8.66 -35.94
N ALA A 211 13.37 9.32 -35.09
CA ALA A 211 14.17 10.48 -35.49
C ALA A 211 15.38 10.08 -36.36
N ALA A 212 16.07 9.00 -35.99
CA ALA A 212 17.26 8.50 -36.67
C ALA A 212 16.98 7.97 -38.10
N GLU A 213 15.74 7.58 -38.42
CA GLU A 213 15.35 7.21 -39.78
C GLU A 213 15.51 8.36 -40.80
N ARG A 214 15.44 9.63 -40.36
CA ARG A 214 15.37 10.80 -41.25
C ARG A 214 16.53 11.77 -41.09
N ILE A 215 17.28 11.69 -40.00
CA ILE A 215 18.31 12.64 -39.62
C ILE A 215 19.57 11.82 -39.29
N VAL A 216 20.67 12.07 -40.01
CA VAL A 216 21.91 11.29 -39.87
C VAL A 216 22.87 11.93 -38.84
N SER A 217 22.74 13.24 -38.57
CA SER A 217 23.57 13.93 -37.58
C SER A 217 23.15 13.57 -36.15
N PRO A 218 24.04 13.00 -35.31
CA PRO A 218 23.69 12.63 -33.94
C PRO A 218 23.18 13.81 -33.11
N GLY A 219 23.76 15.01 -33.29
CA GLY A 219 23.33 16.21 -32.55
C GLY A 219 21.91 16.63 -32.91
N GLU A 220 21.56 16.59 -34.20
CA GLU A 220 20.21 16.94 -34.66
C GLU A 220 19.16 15.89 -34.24
N VAL A 221 19.53 14.60 -34.24
CA VAL A 221 18.69 13.53 -33.71
C VAL A 221 18.40 13.78 -32.22
N LEU A 222 19.42 14.01 -31.42
CA LEU A 222 19.26 14.26 -29.98
C LEU A 222 18.44 15.52 -29.69
N GLN A 223 18.65 16.60 -30.45
CA GLN A 223 17.84 17.81 -30.31
C GLN A 223 16.37 17.53 -30.64
N ARG A 224 16.09 16.80 -31.71
CA ARG A 224 14.72 16.44 -32.09
C ARG A 224 14.04 15.56 -31.05
N VAL A 225 14.79 14.62 -30.47
CA VAL A 225 14.33 13.74 -29.39
C VAL A 225 14.01 14.56 -28.15
N ASN A 226 14.92 15.45 -27.74
CA ASN A 226 14.71 16.36 -26.61
C ASN A 226 13.43 17.19 -26.76
N ASP A 227 13.22 17.81 -27.92
CA ASP A 227 12.05 18.64 -28.19
C ASP A 227 10.72 17.87 -28.11
N GLN A 228 10.74 16.55 -28.36
CA GLN A 228 9.57 15.68 -28.25
C GLN A 228 9.36 15.13 -26.84
N LEU A 229 10.44 14.91 -26.09
CA LEU A 229 10.43 14.22 -24.81
C LEU A 229 10.20 15.17 -23.62
N VAL A 230 10.76 16.38 -23.66
CA VAL A 230 10.64 17.40 -22.59
C VAL A 230 9.19 17.70 -22.19
N PRO A 231 8.20 17.80 -23.10
CA PRO A 231 6.82 18.09 -22.72
C PRO A 231 6.14 16.97 -21.91
N ASP A 232 6.58 15.72 -22.10
CA ASP A 232 5.88 14.52 -21.60
C ASP A 232 6.60 13.84 -20.43
N ILE A 233 7.84 14.25 -20.12
CA ILE A 233 8.67 13.63 -19.08
C ILE A 233 8.70 14.49 -17.82
N PRO A 234 8.40 13.91 -16.64
CA PRO A 234 8.55 14.57 -15.34
C PRO A 234 9.95 15.14 -15.10
N ASP A 235 10.01 16.27 -14.39
CA ASP A 235 11.25 16.93 -14.00
C ASP A 235 12.25 15.96 -13.34
N ASN A 236 13.54 16.09 -13.69
CA ASN A 236 14.69 15.31 -13.19
C ASN A 236 14.84 13.86 -13.70
N MET A 237 14.16 13.47 -14.79
CA MET A 237 14.34 12.15 -15.43
C MET A 237 15.33 12.11 -16.62
N PHE A 238 16.03 13.22 -16.89
CA PHE A 238 17.20 13.33 -17.79
C PHE A 238 18.20 14.38 -17.25
#